data_AF-A0A1E7DG84-F1
#
_entry.id   AF-A0A1E7DG84-F1
#
_cell.length_a   1.000
_cell.length_b   1.000
_cell.length_c   1.000
_cell.angle_alpha   90.00
_cell.angle_beta   90.00
_cell.angle_gamma   90.00
#
_symmetry.space_group_name_H-M   'P 1'
#
loop_
_entity.id
_entity.type
_entity.pdbx_description
1 polymer ?
#
loop_
_entity_poly.entity_id
_entity_poly.type
_entity_poly.pdbx_seq_one_letter_code
_entity_poly.pdbx_strand_id
1 'polypeptide(L)' 'MKVNLKRSALMLYAAVFSSGAFAHAGHDHEHWTSGVMHALFYASLVGCAAACGFAAYKYFNAKKRSAK' A
#
# COMPACT_ATOMS: atom_id res chain seq x y z
N MET A 1 12.06 5.93 23.56
CA MET A 1 12.10 4.62 22.87
C MET A 1 12.53 4.86 21.42
N LYS A 2 13.76 4.47 21.01
CA LYS A 2 14.24 4.69 19.63
C LYS A 2 13.68 3.58 18.74
N VAL A 3 12.75 3.93 17.87
CA VAL A 3 12.13 3.00 16.92
C VAL A 3 13.12 2.78 15.77
N ASN A 4 13.60 1.55 15.61
CA ASN A 4 14.55 1.22 14.54
C ASN A 4 13.78 0.99 13.23
N LEU A 5 13.78 2.00 12.35
CA LEU A 5 12.97 2.06 11.14
C LEU A 5 13.11 0.80 10.26
N LYS A 6 14.29 0.19 10.18
CA LYS A 6 14.51 -1.04 9.40
C LYS A 6 13.81 -2.25 10.04
N ARG A 7 13.87 -2.37 11.37
CA ARG A 7 13.15 -3.42 12.11
C ARG A 7 11.65 -3.21 12.07
N SER A 8 11.19 -1.96 12.17
CA SER A 8 9.78 -1.62 12.06
C SER A 8 9.24 -1.86 10.65
N ALA A 9 10.01 -1.55 9.60
CA ALA A 9 9.64 -1.86 8.22
C ALA A 9 9.56 -3.38 7.97
N LEU A 10 10.51 -4.16 8.51
CA LEU A 10 10.48 -5.62 8.44
C LEU A 10 9.27 -6.21 9.18
N MET A 11 8.93 -5.66 10.36
CA MET A 11 7.77 -6.09 11.13
C MET A 11 6.44 -5.69 10.46
N LEU A 12 6.38 -4.51 9.85
CA LEU A 12 5.25 -4.08 9.01
C LEU A 12 5.10 -4.99 7.79
N TYR A 13 6.21 -5.32 7.13
CA TYR A 13 6.21 -6.26 6.01
C TYR A 13 5.72 -7.63 6.46
N ALA A 14 6.27 -8.18 7.54
CA ALA A 14 5.82 -9.45 8.09
C ALA A 14 4.34 -9.41 8.50
N ALA A 15 3.86 -8.32 9.08
CA ALA A 15 2.44 -8.19 9.47
C ALA A 15 1.50 -8.09 8.27
N VAL A 16 1.89 -7.39 7.20
CA VAL A 16 1.06 -7.22 5.99
C VAL A 16 1.07 -8.48 5.11
N PHE A 17 2.18 -9.23 5.10
CA PHE A 17 2.37 -10.38 4.21
C PHE A 17 2.38 -11.74 4.94
N SER A 18 2.06 -11.79 6.24
CA SER A 18 1.91 -13.06 6.96
C SER A 18 0.55 -13.69 6.65
N SER A 19 0.52 -14.51 5.61
CA SER A 19 -0.65 -15.30 5.19
C SER A 19 -1.12 -16.35 6.20
N GLY A 20 -0.42 -16.53 7.33
CA GLY A 20 -0.56 -17.70 8.20
C GLY A 20 -1.53 -17.60 9.38
N ALA A 21 -2.10 -16.43 9.68
CA ALA A 21 -2.79 -16.22 10.96
C ALA A 21 -4.31 -16.51 10.97
N PHE A 22 -4.89 -17.01 9.88
CA PHE A 22 -6.35 -17.19 9.77
C PHE A 22 -6.79 -18.46 9.03
N ALA A 23 -6.05 -19.56 9.12
CA ALA A 23 -6.50 -20.85 8.61
C ALA A 23 -7.12 -21.70 9.75
N HIS A 24 -8.47 -21.70 9.86
CA HIS A 24 -9.17 -22.77 10.57
C HIS A 24 -9.19 -24.05 9.72
N ALA A 25 -9.28 -25.22 10.35
CA ALA A 25 -9.35 -26.52 9.67
C ALA A 25 -10.70 -26.67 8.92
N GLY A 26 -10.71 -26.19 7.69
CA GLY A 26 -11.89 -26.11 6.83
C GLY A 26 -11.53 -25.36 5.54
N HIS A 27 -10.57 -25.95 4.81
CA HIS A 27 -10.23 -25.73 3.41
C HIS A 27 -11.06 -24.67 2.63
N ASP A 28 -10.61 -23.39 2.64
CA ASP A 28 -11.02 -22.39 1.64
C ASP A 28 -10.09 -21.15 1.52
N HIS A 29 -8.80 -21.29 1.85
CA HIS A 29 -7.86 -20.15 1.93
C HIS A 29 -6.74 -20.09 0.88
N GLU A 30 -6.86 -20.84 -0.22
CA GLU A 30 -6.08 -20.56 -1.44
C GLU A 30 -6.96 -20.68 -2.69
N HIS A 31 -7.81 -19.69 -2.92
CA HIS A 31 -8.37 -19.51 -4.25
C HIS A 31 -7.23 -19.05 -5.17
N TRP A 32 -6.93 -19.78 -6.23
CA TRP A 32 -5.92 -19.47 -7.26
C TRP A 32 -5.91 -18.01 -7.79
N THR A 33 -7.04 -17.29 -7.68
CA THR A 33 -7.14 -15.87 -8.06
C THR A 33 -6.77 -14.90 -6.94
N SER A 34 -6.57 -15.36 -5.70
CA SER A 34 -6.28 -14.54 -4.52
C SER A 34 -5.05 -13.65 -4.71
N GLY A 35 -3.99 -14.20 -5.33
CA GLY A 35 -2.78 -13.43 -5.66
C GLY A 35 -3.07 -12.29 -6.65
N VAL A 36 -3.87 -12.56 -7.68
CA VAL A 36 -4.29 -11.56 -8.67
C VAL A 36 -5.14 -10.46 -8.02
N MET A 37 -6.08 -10.85 -7.14
CA MET A 37 -6.94 -9.89 -6.44
C MET A 37 -6.16 -8.99 -5.48
N HIS A 38 -5.20 -9.53 -4.73
CA HIS A 38 -4.31 -8.72 -3.90
C HIS A 38 -3.44 -7.78 -4.74
N ALA A 39 -2.88 -8.25 -5.85
CA ALA A 39 -2.09 -7.41 -6.74
C ALA A 39 -2.91 -6.24 -7.30
N LEU A 40 -4.14 -6.50 -7.77
CA LEU A 40 -5.06 -5.46 -8.24
C LEU A 40 -5.44 -4.48 -7.12
N PHE A 41 -5.70 -4.99 -5.92
CA PHE A 41 -5.99 -4.16 -4.75
C PHE A 41 -4.84 -3.19 -4.46
N TYR A 42 -3.61 -3.68 -4.30
CA TYR A 42 -2.46 -2.81 -4.04
C TYR A 42 -2.13 -1.89 -5.21
N ALA A 43 -2.28 -2.35 -6.45
CA ALA A 43 -2.12 -1.50 -7.63
C ALA A 43 -3.11 -0.33 -7.63
N SER A 44 -4.36 -0.56 -7.22
CA SER A 44 -5.37 0.50 -7.13
C SER A 44 -5.01 1.56 -6.08
N LEU A 45 -4.46 1.15 -4.93
CA LEU A 45 -4.01 2.08 -3.89
C LEU A 45 -2.85 2.95 -4.37
N VAL A 46 -1.87 2.33 -5.04
CA VAL A 46 -0.73 3.05 -5.62
C VAL A 46 -1.21 4.02 -6.71
N GLY A 47 -2.13 3.59 -7.58
CA GLY A 47 -2.72 4.44 -8.62
C GLY A 47 -3.43 5.66 -8.04
N CYS A 48 -4.23 5.47 -6.99
CA CYS A 48 -4.90 6.56 -6.28
C CYS A 48 -3.91 7.56 -5.67
N ALA A 49 -2.90 7.05 -4.95
CA ALA A 49 -1.87 7.89 -4.35
C ALA A 49 -1.10 8.70 -5.40
N ALA A 50 -0.76 8.08 -6.55
CA ALA A 50 -0.08 8.76 -7.65
C ALA A 50 -0.96 9.85 -8.28
N ALA A 51 -2.24 9.58 -8.51
CA ALA A 51 -3.19 10.56 -9.06
C ALA A 51 -3.37 11.76 -8.13
N CYS A 52 -3.58 11.52 -6.84
CA CYS A 52 -3.67 12.57 -5.82
C CYS A 52 -2.37 13.38 -5.74
N GLY A 53 -1.22 12.70 -5.72
CA GLY A 53 0.09 13.35 -5.69
C GLY A 53 0.35 14.24 -6.91
N PHE A 54 -0.01 13.77 -8.10
CA PHE A 54 0.12 14.55 -9.34
C PHE A 54 -0.81 15.76 -9.35
N ALA A 55 -2.07 15.60 -8.93
CA ALA A 55 -3.01 16.71 -8.82
C ALA A 55 -2.52 17.78 -7.84
N ALA A 56 -2.05 17.36 -6.66
CA ALA A 56 -1.47 18.26 -5.65
C ALA A 56 -0.23 18.98 -6.19
N TYR A 57 0.70 18.25 -6.84
CA TYR A 57 1.88 18.83 -7.47
C TYR A 57 1.52 19.93 -8.49
N LYS A 58 0.54 19.65 -9.37
CA LYS A 58 0.06 20.61 -10.36
C LYS A 58 -0.55 21.84 -9.69
N TYR A 59 -1.38 21.64 -8.67
CA TYR A 59 -2.02 22.73 -7.92
C TYR A 59 -0.98 23.67 -7.27
N PHE A 60 0.01 23.13 -6.57
CA PHE A 60 1.03 23.94 -5.91
C PHE A 60 1.94 24.66 -6.90
N ASN A 61 2.30 24.03 -8.02
CA ASN A 61 3.12 24.68 -9.04
C ASN A 61 2.37 25.78 -9.81
N ALA A 62 1.07 25.60 -10.05
CA ALA A 62 0.24 26.67 -10.62
C ALA A 62 0.19 27.88 -9.68
N LYS A 63 0.02 27.64 -8.37
CA LYS A 63 0.04 28.72 -7.36
C LYS A 63 1.39 29.45 -7.32
N LYS A 64 2.52 28.72 -7.37
CA LYS A 64 3.86 29.33 -7.41
C LYS A 64 4.09 30.23 -8.63
N ARG A 65 3.53 29.87 -9.80
CA ARG A 65 3.63 30.70 -11.02
C ARG A 65 2.75 31.95 -10.96
N SER A 66 1.61 31.89 -10.27
CA SER A 66 0.70 33.04 -10.13
C SER A 66 1.13 34.04 -9.05
N ALA A 67 1.98 33.63 -8.11
CA ALA A 67 2.51 34.48 -7.04
C ALA A 67 3.85 35.15 -7.38
N LYS A 68 4.38 34.92 -8.58
CA LYS A 68 5.58 35.56 -9.14
C LYS A 68 5.13 36.54 -10.21
#